data_AF-A0A968ZGM2-F1
#
_entry.id   AF-A0A968ZGM2-F1
#
_cell.length_a   1.000
_cell.length_b   1.000
_cell.length_c   1.000
_cell.angle_alpha   90.00
_cell.angle_beta   90.00
_cell.angle_gamma   90.00
#
_symmetry.space_group_name_H-M   'P 1'
#
loop_
_entity.id
_entity.type
_entity.pdbx_description
1 polymer ?
#
loop_
_entity_poly.entity_id
_entity_poly.type
_entity_poly.pdbx_seq_one_letter_code
_entity_poly.pdbx_strand_id
1 'polypeptide(L)'
;METKEHTFHPPGQQHFLAFFHFLFEYADAPIQGFYVLLSLLTVVFGYLGARLFLGQRVGLVCLVVLAFHVLHIHYTGFYLAETPFTFLIALSLYALAGSLLYKEVIHQRLCATLFGASIIFAIAFKGSIALFLPLFGLWWLFQAGRFRAYWNLPFYALGFLPLFVVLLLRMHSLSGQWSVSSNHAGYNFFSAALMLFRFRMAPRKAWCMVYGAARWLPNAGNGIKITSPFGV
;
A
#
# COMPACT_ATOMS: atom_id res chain seq x y z
N MET A 1 -27.77 -20.32 -5.64
CA MET A 1 -27.26 -18.96 -5.39
C MET A 1 -25.84 -18.92 -5.88
N GLU A 2 -25.61 -18.31 -7.04
CA GLU A 2 -24.27 -18.09 -7.58
C GLU A 2 -23.59 -17.06 -6.67
N THR A 3 -22.68 -17.51 -5.82
CA THR A 3 -21.81 -16.61 -5.08
C THR A 3 -20.92 -15.94 -6.11
N LYS A 4 -21.32 -14.76 -6.59
CA LYS A 4 -20.37 -13.84 -7.25
C LYS A 4 -19.24 -13.66 -6.26
N GLU A 5 -18.12 -14.32 -6.51
CA GLU A 5 -16.89 -14.10 -5.77
C GLU A 5 -16.44 -12.67 -6.06
N HIS A 6 -16.99 -11.74 -5.29
CA HIS A 6 -16.55 -10.36 -5.30
C HIS A 6 -15.16 -10.36 -4.68
N THR A 7 -14.13 -10.50 -5.52
CA THR A 7 -12.74 -10.32 -5.10
C THR A 7 -12.61 -8.87 -4.66
N PHE A 8 -12.66 -8.67 -3.36
CA PHE A 8 -12.59 -7.34 -2.78
C PHE A 8 -11.13 -6.92 -2.69
N HIS A 9 -10.79 -5.67 -3.01
CA HIS A 9 -9.40 -5.20 -2.96
C HIS A 9 -9.27 -4.03 -1.98
N PRO A 10 -8.25 -4.04 -1.10
CA PRO A 10 -7.90 -2.90 -0.29
C PRO A 10 -7.83 -1.61 -1.11
N PRO A 11 -8.46 -0.54 -0.61
CA PRO A 11 -8.77 0.63 -1.41
C PRO A 11 -7.55 1.52 -1.67
N GLY A 12 -6.44 1.32 -0.95
CA GLY A 12 -5.29 2.21 -0.91
C GLY A 12 -4.72 2.53 -2.28
N GLN A 13 -4.47 1.51 -3.11
CA GLN A 13 -3.91 1.71 -4.45
C GLN A 13 -4.84 2.53 -5.35
N GLN A 14 -6.14 2.26 -5.30
CA GLN A 14 -7.13 2.97 -6.12
C GLN A 14 -7.27 4.44 -5.69
N HIS A 15 -7.30 4.71 -4.38
CA HIS A 15 -7.38 6.08 -3.86
C HIS A 15 -6.10 6.86 -4.15
N PHE A 16 -4.95 6.21 -4.04
CA PHE A 16 -3.67 6.78 -4.38
C PHE A 16 -3.62 7.22 -5.84
N LEU A 17 -3.91 6.32 -6.78
CA LEU A 17 -3.92 6.64 -8.20
C LEU A 17 -4.98 7.69 -8.56
N ALA A 18 -6.19 7.61 -7.97
CA ALA A 18 -7.24 8.60 -8.17
C ALA A 18 -6.82 10.00 -7.70
N PHE A 19 -6.14 10.11 -6.55
CA PHE A 19 -5.61 11.38 -6.05
C PHE A 19 -4.61 12.00 -7.01
N PHE A 20 -3.66 11.22 -7.53
CA PHE A 20 -2.69 11.75 -8.50
C PHE A 20 -3.33 12.09 -9.85
N HIS A 21 -4.29 11.31 -10.32
CA HIS A 21 -5.02 11.63 -11.54
C HIS A 21 -5.86 12.91 -11.40
N PHE A 22 -6.44 13.15 -10.22
CA PHE A 22 -7.11 14.40 -9.91
C PHE A 22 -6.14 15.60 -9.92
N LEU A 23 -4.94 15.43 -9.36
CA LEU A 23 -3.96 16.52 -9.24
C LEU A 23 -3.22 16.85 -10.56
N PHE A 24 -2.96 15.85 -11.39
CA PHE A 24 -2.10 15.97 -12.58
C PHE A 24 -2.80 15.67 -13.91
N GLU A 25 -4.13 15.69 -13.94
CA GLU A 25 -4.95 15.51 -15.15
C GLU A 25 -4.55 14.30 -16.02
N TYR A 26 -4.28 13.16 -15.37
CA TYR A 26 -3.83 11.93 -16.02
C TYR A 26 -2.44 11.99 -16.70
N ALA A 27 -1.57 12.91 -16.31
CA ALA A 27 -0.16 12.84 -16.69
C ALA A 27 0.55 11.71 -15.93
N ASP A 28 1.26 10.85 -16.66
CA ASP A 28 1.93 9.67 -16.10
C ASP A 28 3.30 10.00 -15.47
N ALA A 29 4.03 10.94 -16.07
CA ALA A 29 5.37 11.30 -15.59
C ALA A 29 5.41 11.77 -14.11
N PRO A 30 4.46 12.59 -13.61
CA PRO A 30 4.39 12.94 -12.19
C PRO A 30 4.15 11.73 -11.27
N ILE A 31 3.29 10.80 -11.68
CA ILE A 31 3.00 9.58 -10.91
C ILE A 31 4.26 8.72 -10.85
N GLN A 32 4.91 8.48 -11.99
CA GLN A 32 6.15 7.72 -12.05
C GLN A 32 7.26 8.36 -11.22
N GLY A 33 7.40 9.68 -11.29
CA GLY A 33 8.33 10.44 -10.46
C GLY A 33 8.08 10.25 -8.97
N PHE A 34 6.81 10.20 -8.56
CA PHE A 34 6.44 9.91 -7.18
C PHE A 34 6.74 8.47 -6.77
N TYR A 35 6.54 7.47 -7.64
CA TYR A 35 6.94 6.08 -7.37
C TYR A 35 8.46 5.97 -7.17
N VAL A 36 9.25 6.64 -8.02
CA VAL A 36 10.70 6.72 -7.85
C VAL A 36 11.06 7.37 -6.51
N LEU A 37 10.39 8.45 -6.15
CA LEU A 37 10.59 9.11 -4.85
C LEU A 37 10.28 8.16 -3.68
N LEU A 38 9.15 7.46 -3.69
CA LEU A 38 8.81 6.48 -2.65
C LEU A 38 9.84 5.35 -2.57
N SER A 39 10.33 4.89 -3.72
CA SER A 39 11.37 3.85 -3.80
C SER A 39 12.68 4.31 -3.15
N LEU A 40 13.12 5.55 -3.44
CA LEU A 40 14.28 6.17 -2.79
C LEU A 40 14.06 6.34 -1.28
N LEU A 41 12.89 6.81 -0.87
CA LEU A 41 12.55 6.95 0.54
C LEU A 41 12.52 5.59 1.27
N THR A 42 12.11 4.51 0.59
CA THR A 42 12.17 3.16 1.14
C THR A 42 13.60 2.79 1.52
N VAL A 43 14.56 3.06 0.64
CA VAL A 43 16.00 2.83 0.87
C VAL A 43 16.50 3.67 2.05
N VAL A 44 16.14 4.96 2.09
CA VAL A 44 16.53 5.89 3.16
C VAL A 44 15.98 5.47 4.51
N PHE A 45 14.67 5.18 4.62
CA PHE A 45 14.07 4.77 5.88
C PHE A 45 14.53 3.37 6.32
N GLY A 46 14.79 2.46 5.38
CA GLY A 46 15.44 1.18 5.67
C GLY A 46 16.81 1.36 6.33
N TYR A 47 17.66 2.22 5.74
CA TYR A 47 18.94 2.60 6.34
C TYR A 47 18.78 3.23 7.72
N LEU A 48 17.91 4.23 7.87
CA LEU A 48 17.73 4.95 9.13
C LEU A 48 17.19 4.03 10.24
N GLY A 49 16.20 3.19 9.93
CA GLY A 49 15.65 2.22 10.87
C GLY A 49 16.69 1.20 11.32
N ALA A 50 17.42 0.60 10.36
CA ALA A 50 18.48 -0.37 10.66
C ALA A 50 19.63 0.27 11.46
N ARG A 51 20.06 1.48 11.09
CA ARG A 51 21.07 2.25 11.83
C ARG A 51 20.64 2.50 13.26
N LEU A 52 19.39 2.91 13.47
CA LEU A 52 18.88 3.25 14.78
C LEU A 52 18.76 2.02 15.68
N PHE A 53 18.29 0.89 15.12
CA PHE A 53 18.02 -0.32 15.89
C PHE A 53 19.25 -1.23 16.10
N LEU A 54 20.10 -1.34 15.08
CA LEU A 54 21.22 -2.31 15.03
C LEU A 54 22.60 -1.65 14.86
N GLY A 55 22.66 -0.33 14.72
CA GLY A 55 23.90 0.44 14.63
C GLY A 55 24.36 0.72 13.19
N GLN A 56 25.37 1.58 13.08
CA GLN A 56 25.83 2.19 11.81
C GLN A 56 26.21 1.17 10.74
N ARG A 57 26.96 0.12 11.12
CA ARG A 57 27.47 -0.89 10.16
C ARG A 57 26.32 -1.64 9.48
N VAL A 58 25.33 -2.07 10.25
CA VAL A 58 24.16 -2.78 9.73
C VAL A 58 23.30 -1.85 8.88
N GLY A 59 23.16 -0.59 9.30
CA GLY A 59 22.54 0.45 8.47
C GLY A 59 23.16 0.51 7.08
N LEU A 60 24.49 0.67 6.98
CA LEU A 60 25.18 0.76 5.70
C LEU A 60 24.99 -0.49 4.83
N VAL A 61 25.01 -1.69 5.43
CA VAL A 61 24.72 -2.93 4.69
C VAL A 61 23.29 -2.90 4.15
N CYS A 62 22.31 -2.51 4.98
CA CYS A 62 20.91 -2.38 4.56
C CYS A 62 20.75 -1.38 3.41
N LEU A 63 21.44 -0.24 3.47
CA LEU A 63 21.45 0.77 2.41
C LEU A 63 21.91 0.18 1.08
N VAL A 64 23.06 -0.51 1.07
CA VAL A 64 23.62 -1.13 -0.15
C VAL A 64 22.68 -2.20 -0.68
N VAL A 65 22.20 -3.10 0.19
CA VAL A 65 21.31 -4.19 -0.22
C VAL A 65 20.03 -3.64 -0.85
N LEU A 66 19.37 -2.65 -0.24
CA LEU A 66 18.14 -2.07 -0.77
C LEU A 66 18.38 -1.25 -2.04
N ALA A 67 19.49 -0.51 -2.12
CA ALA A 67 19.83 0.30 -3.29
C ALA A 67 20.10 -0.54 -4.55
N PHE A 68 20.60 -1.76 -4.40
CA PHE A 68 20.89 -2.69 -5.50
C PHE A 68 19.87 -3.83 -5.60
N HIS A 69 18.76 -3.77 -4.86
CA HIS A 69 17.74 -4.82 -4.91
C HIS A 69 16.97 -4.78 -6.24
N VAL A 70 17.35 -5.66 -7.18
CA VAL A 70 16.85 -5.66 -8.56
C VAL A 70 15.32 -5.66 -8.64
N LEU A 71 14.64 -6.48 -7.83
CA LEU A 71 13.17 -6.53 -7.85
C LEU A 71 12.53 -5.22 -7.35
N HIS A 72 13.16 -4.53 -6.40
CA HIS A 72 12.64 -3.26 -5.88
C HIS A 72 12.73 -2.17 -6.95
N ILE A 73 13.88 -2.10 -7.62
CA ILE A 73 14.10 -1.18 -8.74
C ILE A 73 13.14 -1.50 -9.89
N HIS A 74 13.02 -2.78 -10.26
CA HIS A 74 12.15 -3.21 -11.36
C HIS A 74 10.69 -2.86 -11.10
N TYR A 75 10.16 -3.19 -9.91
CA TYR A 75 8.76 -2.92 -9.58
C TYR A 75 8.43 -1.43 -9.41
N THR A 76 9.43 -0.58 -9.14
CA THR A 76 9.26 0.88 -9.13
C THR A 76 8.83 1.43 -10.50
N GLY A 77 9.17 0.73 -11.59
CA GLY A 77 8.74 1.05 -12.96
C GLY A 77 7.27 0.77 -13.25
N PHE A 78 6.56 0.11 -12.34
CA PHE A 78 5.17 -0.29 -12.51
C PHE A 78 4.28 0.40 -11.47
N TYR A 79 3.05 0.74 -11.85
CA TYR A 79 2.05 1.34 -10.95
C TYR A 79 1.40 0.30 -10.03
N LEU A 80 2.26 -0.37 -9.27
CA LEU A 80 1.96 -1.48 -8.39
C LEU A 80 1.80 -1.03 -6.93
N ALA A 81 0.89 -1.66 -6.20
CA ALA A 81 0.69 -1.35 -4.77
C ALA A 81 1.92 -1.66 -3.92
N GLU A 82 2.81 -2.49 -4.44
CA GLU A 82 4.07 -2.94 -3.87
C GLU A 82 4.98 -1.77 -3.47
N THR A 83 5.19 -0.78 -4.33
CA THR A 83 6.10 0.35 -4.05
C THR A 83 5.65 1.22 -2.86
N PRO A 84 4.42 1.77 -2.84
CA PRO A 84 3.94 2.52 -1.67
C PRO A 84 3.83 1.64 -0.43
N PHE A 85 3.46 0.37 -0.58
CA PHE A 85 3.46 -0.59 0.53
C PHE A 85 4.85 -0.76 1.15
N THR A 86 5.89 -1.05 0.36
CA THR A 86 7.26 -1.24 0.87
C THR A 86 7.81 0.02 1.54
N PHE A 87 7.48 1.19 1.00
CA PHE A 87 7.80 2.47 1.63
C PHE A 87 7.16 2.60 3.02
N LEU A 88 5.87 2.32 3.14
CA LEU A 88 5.14 2.41 4.41
C LEU A 88 5.66 1.42 5.44
N ILE A 89 6.11 0.23 5.01
CA ILE A 89 6.77 -0.75 5.89
C ILE A 89 8.15 -0.24 6.34
N ALA A 90 8.97 0.31 5.45
CA ALA A 90 10.26 0.87 5.86
C ALA A 90 10.09 2.06 6.83
N LEU A 91 9.11 2.93 6.56
CA LEU A 91 8.74 4.04 7.42
C LEU A 91 8.25 3.57 8.79
N SER A 92 7.43 2.52 8.84
CA SER A 92 6.93 1.98 10.10
C SER A 92 8.07 1.39 10.93
N LEU A 93 9.00 0.63 10.34
CA LEU A 93 10.16 0.10 11.06
C LEU A 93 11.06 1.22 11.62
N TYR A 94 11.31 2.28 10.84
CA TYR A 94 12.02 3.45 11.33
C TYR A 94 11.27 4.14 12.48
N ALA A 95 9.97 4.35 12.33
CA ALA A 95 9.13 4.99 13.33
C ALA A 95 9.05 4.17 14.63
N LEU A 96 8.99 2.83 14.54
CA LEU A 96 9.07 1.94 15.69
C LEU A 96 10.42 2.04 16.39
N ALA A 97 11.53 2.07 15.65
CA ALA A 97 12.84 2.26 16.25
C ALA A 97 12.93 3.63 16.97
N GLY A 98 12.42 4.69 16.32
CA GLY A 98 12.38 6.04 16.88
C GLY A 98 11.54 6.14 18.16
N SER A 99 10.39 5.49 18.20
CA SER A 99 9.51 5.52 19.36
C SER A 99 10.08 4.78 20.57
N LEU A 100 11.00 3.83 20.35
CA LEU A 100 11.66 3.06 21.40
C LEU A 100 13.00 3.66 21.85
N LEU A 101 13.73 4.33 20.95
CA LEU A 101 15.15 4.66 21.15
C LEU A 101 15.47 6.15 21.24
N TYR A 102 14.59 7.05 20.76
CA TYR A 102 14.82 8.48 20.94
C TYR A 102 14.74 8.88 22.40
N LYS A 103 15.55 9.85 22.84
CA LYS A 103 15.56 10.30 24.26
C LYS A 103 14.46 11.30 24.56
N GLU A 104 14.09 12.11 23.57
CA GLU A 104 13.09 13.15 23.73
C GLU A 104 11.68 12.57 23.63
N VAL A 105 10.85 12.84 24.64
CA VAL A 105 9.49 12.31 24.76
C VAL A 105 8.60 12.74 23.59
N ILE A 106 8.75 13.97 23.11
CA ILE A 106 7.97 14.48 21.96
C ILE A 106 8.28 13.65 20.71
N HIS A 107 9.57 13.45 20.40
CA HIS A 107 10.01 12.67 19.26
C HIS A 107 9.56 11.20 19.36
N GLN A 108 9.67 10.58 20.55
CA GLN A 108 9.17 9.22 20.77
C GLN A 108 7.67 9.08 20.45
N ARG A 109 6.86 10.02 20.93
CA ARG A 109 5.39 10.01 20.74
C ARG A 109 5.00 10.26 19.29
N LEU A 110 5.68 11.20 18.61
CA LEU A 110 5.48 11.44 17.17
C LEU A 110 5.81 10.19 16.35
N CYS A 111 6.93 9.54 16.65
CA CYS A 111 7.30 8.28 16.04
C CYS A 111 6.30 7.17 16.34
N ALA A 112 5.72 7.11 17.54
CA ALA A 112 4.69 6.13 17.87
C ALA A 112 3.40 6.35 17.05
N THR A 113 2.92 7.59 16.96
CA THR A 113 1.79 7.93 16.10
C THR A 113 2.08 7.61 14.63
N LEU A 114 3.28 7.93 14.15
CA LEU A 114 3.71 7.66 12.78
C LEU A 114 3.80 6.16 12.48
N PHE A 115 4.23 5.34 13.44
CA PHE A 115 4.19 3.88 13.32
C PHE A 115 2.75 3.38 13.13
N GLY A 116 1.83 3.80 14.00
CA GLY A 116 0.41 3.42 13.90
C GLY A 116 -0.19 3.80 12.56
N ALA A 117 0.05 5.04 12.12
CA ALA A 117 -0.45 5.57 10.85
C ALA A 117 0.15 4.84 9.63
N SER A 118 1.47 4.63 9.60
CA SER A 118 2.13 3.95 8.47
C SER A 118 1.68 2.49 8.32
N ILE A 119 1.47 1.77 9.42
CA ILE A 119 0.95 0.40 9.39
C ILE A 119 -0.48 0.35 8.82
N ILE A 120 -1.38 1.21 9.27
CA ILE A 120 -2.76 1.19 8.75
C ILE A 120 -2.83 1.60 7.28
N PHE A 121 -2.01 2.57 6.85
CA PHE A 121 -1.87 2.86 5.43
C PHE A 121 -1.32 1.65 4.68
N ALA A 122 -0.32 0.93 5.21
CA ALA A 122 0.20 -0.28 4.57
C ALA A 122 -0.88 -1.36 4.40
N ILE A 123 -1.74 -1.56 5.42
CA ILE A 123 -2.91 -2.45 5.36
C ILE A 123 -3.87 -2.02 4.24
N ALA A 124 -4.09 -0.71 4.08
CA ALA A 124 -4.95 -0.20 3.02
C ALA A 124 -4.41 -0.49 1.61
N PHE A 125 -3.09 -0.65 1.42
CA PHE A 125 -2.50 -1.11 0.16
C PHE A 125 -2.48 -2.64 0.04
N LYS A 126 -2.11 -3.33 1.11
CA LYS A 126 -2.05 -4.80 1.18
C LYS A 126 -2.54 -5.31 2.53
N GLY A 127 -3.73 -5.92 2.52
CA GLY A 127 -4.38 -6.44 3.73
C GLY A 127 -3.61 -7.57 4.42
N SER A 128 -2.72 -8.28 3.71
CA SER A 128 -1.93 -9.40 4.24
C SER A 128 -1.04 -9.02 5.42
N ILE A 129 -0.62 -7.75 5.53
CA ILE A 129 0.19 -7.28 6.67
C ILE A 129 -0.60 -7.34 7.99
N ALA A 130 -1.94 -7.31 7.95
CA ALA A 130 -2.78 -7.43 9.14
C ALA A 130 -2.59 -8.77 9.86
N LEU A 131 -2.18 -9.83 9.14
CA LEU A 131 -1.84 -11.13 9.73
C LEU A 131 -0.59 -11.09 10.63
N PHE A 132 0.26 -10.08 10.46
CA PHE A 132 1.44 -9.88 11.31
C PHE A 132 1.14 -9.07 12.57
N LEU A 133 -0.03 -8.41 12.68
CA LEU A 133 -0.40 -7.64 13.86
C LEU A 133 -0.45 -8.47 15.15
N PRO A 134 -1.01 -9.70 15.18
CA PRO A 134 -0.98 -10.53 16.39
C PRO A 134 0.43 -10.92 16.80
N LEU A 135 1.29 -11.27 15.84
CA LEU A 135 2.70 -11.61 16.09
C LEU A 135 3.47 -10.39 16.63
N PHE A 136 3.23 -9.22 16.05
CA PHE A 136 3.78 -7.96 16.54
C PHE A 136 3.29 -7.65 17.95
N GLY A 137 2.00 -7.85 18.24
CA GLY A 137 1.43 -7.67 19.57
C GLY A 137 2.06 -8.60 20.61
N LEU A 138 2.31 -9.87 20.26
CA LEU A 138 3.03 -10.80 21.14
C LEU A 138 4.47 -10.35 21.38
N TRP A 139 5.22 -10.03 20.32
CA TRP A 139 6.58 -9.49 20.44
C TRP A 139 6.62 -8.24 21.32
N TRP A 140 5.65 -7.35 21.13
CA TRP A 140 5.47 -6.13 21.91
C TRP A 140 5.27 -6.42 23.40
N LEU A 141 4.40 -7.37 23.75
CA LEU A 141 4.15 -7.75 25.14
C LEU A 141 5.44 -8.23 25.85
N PHE A 142 6.27 -9.01 25.16
CA PHE A 142 7.55 -9.47 25.71
C PHE A 142 8.58 -8.35 25.86
N GLN A 143 8.53 -7.32 25.00
CA GLN A 143 9.50 -6.22 25.02
C GLN A 143 9.02 -4.97 25.77
N ALA A 144 7.74 -4.92 26.16
CA ALA A 144 7.11 -3.74 26.75
C ALA A 144 7.83 -3.24 28.01
N GLY A 145 8.30 -4.16 28.87
CA GLY A 145 9.03 -3.82 30.09
C GLY A 145 10.43 -3.26 29.81
N ARG A 146 11.13 -3.80 28.79
CA ARG A 146 12.51 -3.43 28.46
C ARG A 146 12.62 -2.01 27.91
N PHE A 147 11.68 -1.59 27.08
CA PHE A 147 11.72 -0.28 26.41
C PHE A 147 10.73 0.73 26.99
N ARG A 148 10.09 0.44 28.13
CA ARG A 148 8.97 1.23 28.68
C ARG A 148 7.89 1.50 27.63
N ALA A 149 7.73 0.55 26.71
CA ALA A 149 7.03 0.74 25.46
C ALA A 149 5.53 1.00 25.70
N TYR A 150 4.99 0.47 26.80
CA TYR A 150 3.60 0.61 27.22
C TYR A 150 3.13 2.08 27.35
N TRP A 151 4.01 3.03 27.68
CA TRP A 151 3.65 4.45 27.72
C TRP A 151 3.34 5.04 26.34
N ASN A 152 3.84 4.43 25.27
CA ASN A 152 3.61 4.85 23.90
C ASN A 152 2.37 4.19 23.26
N LEU A 153 1.74 3.22 23.95
CA LEU A 153 0.53 2.53 23.49
C LEU A 153 -0.59 3.46 23.00
N PRO A 154 -1.01 4.50 23.75
CA PRO A 154 -2.07 5.39 23.29
C PRO A 154 -1.68 6.15 22.01
N PHE A 155 -0.39 6.40 21.77
CA PHE A 155 0.08 7.09 20.56
C PHE A 155 0.10 6.17 19.35
N TYR A 156 0.49 4.90 19.49
CA TYR A 156 0.28 3.90 18.42
C TYR A 156 -1.20 3.78 18.05
N ALA A 157 -2.05 3.68 19.08
CA ALA A 157 -3.50 3.58 18.89
C ALA A 157 -4.07 4.84 18.22
N LEU A 158 -3.60 6.03 18.59
CA LEU A 158 -4.02 7.30 17.98
C LEU A 158 -3.70 7.36 16.49
N GLY A 159 -2.52 6.87 16.06
CA GLY A 159 -2.16 6.81 14.65
C GLY A 159 -2.92 5.73 13.87
N PHE A 160 -3.27 4.62 14.52
CA PHE A 160 -3.85 3.44 13.88
C PHE A 160 -5.39 3.44 13.85
N LEU A 161 -6.03 3.60 15.02
CA LEU A 161 -7.47 3.35 15.22
C LEU A 161 -8.39 4.21 14.35
N PRO A 162 -8.19 5.54 14.22
CA PRO A 162 -9.10 6.37 13.44
C PRO A 162 -9.20 5.89 11.99
N LEU A 163 -8.06 5.61 11.37
CA LEU A 163 -7.99 5.13 9.99
C LEU A 163 -8.44 3.68 9.87
N PHE A 164 -8.19 2.85 10.88
CA PHE A 164 -8.64 1.45 10.89
C PHE A 164 -10.17 1.34 10.96
N VAL A 165 -10.81 2.16 11.80
CA VAL A 165 -12.28 2.23 11.87
C VAL A 165 -12.85 2.68 10.53
N VAL A 166 -12.30 3.74 9.92
CA VAL A 166 -12.74 4.20 8.59
C VAL A 166 -12.57 3.11 7.53
N LEU A 167 -11.43 2.41 7.54
CA LEU A 167 -11.18 1.30 6.63
C LEU A 167 -12.23 0.19 6.82
N LEU A 168 -12.46 -0.24 8.06
CA LEU A 168 -13.45 -1.28 8.38
C LEU A 168 -14.86 -0.90 7.94
N LEU A 169 -15.31 0.32 8.23
CA LEU A 169 -16.62 0.81 7.79
C LEU A 169 -16.72 0.82 6.26
N ARG A 170 -15.63 1.20 5.57
CA ARG A 170 -15.58 1.15 4.11
C ARG A 170 -15.65 -0.29 3.58
N MET A 171 -14.91 -1.23 4.17
CA MET A 171 -14.96 -2.64 3.80
C MET A 171 -16.35 -3.23 4.02
N HIS A 172 -16.97 -2.91 5.16
CA HIS A 172 -18.31 -3.38 5.49
C HIS A 172 -19.36 -2.81 4.54
N SER A 173 -19.32 -1.52 4.23
CA SER A 173 -20.27 -0.90 3.28
C SER A 173 -20.16 -1.45 1.86
N LEU A 174 -18.99 -1.92 1.45
CA LEU A 174 -18.78 -2.46 0.10
C LEU A 174 -19.01 -3.97 -0.01
N SER A 175 -18.71 -4.73 1.04
CA SER A 175 -18.77 -6.20 1.02
C SER A 175 -19.92 -6.80 1.83
N GLY A 176 -20.56 -6.01 2.70
CA GLY A 176 -21.48 -6.49 3.73
C GLY A 176 -20.81 -7.32 4.83
N GLN A 177 -19.48 -7.51 4.78
CA GLN A 177 -18.72 -8.36 5.68
C GLN A 177 -17.63 -7.57 6.41
N TRP A 178 -17.29 -8.01 7.63
CA TRP A 178 -16.17 -7.46 8.39
C TRP A 178 -14.90 -8.24 8.05
N SER A 179 -14.23 -7.87 6.96
CA SER A 179 -12.93 -8.46 6.58
C SER A 179 -11.94 -7.39 6.10
N VAL A 180 -10.65 -7.66 6.35
CA VAL A 180 -9.52 -6.79 6.00
C VAL A 180 -8.56 -7.47 5.01
N SER A 181 -8.71 -8.77 4.79
CA SER A 181 -7.79 -9.59 4.00
C SER A 181 -8.43 -10.05 2.69
N SER A 182 -7.74 -9.79 1.58
CA SER A 182 -8.02 -10.44 0.31
C SER A 182 -6.72 -10.79 -0.42
N ASN A 183 -6.75 -11.85 -1.23
CA ASN A 183 -5.59 -12.26 -2.00
C ASN A 183 -5.42 -11.34 -3.23
N HIS A 184 -4.29 -10.62 -3.26
CA HIS A 184 -4.02 -9.52 -4.20
C HIS A 184 -3.36 -9.91 -5.52
N ALA A 185 -2.81 -11.12 -5.63
CA ALA A 185 -1.84 -11.42 -6.69
C ALA A 185 -2.38 -11.13 -8.10
N GLY A 186 -3.59 -11.60 -8.44
CA GLY A 186 -4.14 -11.43 -9.79
C GLY A 186 -4.50 -9.99 -10.20
N TYR A 187 -5.06 -9.19 -9.28
CA TYR A 187 -5.62 -7.87 -9.61
C TYR A 187 -4.55 -6.79 -9.78
N ASN A 188 -3.45 -6.87 -9.01
CA ASN A 188 -2.34 -5.93 -9.16
C ASN A 188 -1.66 -6.07 -10.53
N PHE A 189 -1.45 -7.30 -11.00
CA PHE A 189 -0.91 -7.52 -12.35
C PHE A 189 -1.90 -7.09 -13.44
N PHE A 190 -3.20 -7.29 -13.25
CA PHE A 190 -4.22 -6.85 -14.20
C PHE A 190 -4.28 -5.32 -14.32
N SER A 191 -4.26 -4.59 -13.20
CA SER A 191 -4.28 -3.12 -13.20
C SER A 191 -2.99 -2.52 -13.79
N ALA A 192 -1.83 -3.09 -13.45
CA ALA A 192 -0.56 -2.73 -14.08
C ALA A 192 -0.57 -3.00 -15.59
N ALA A 193 -1.08 -4.15 -16.03
CA ALA A 193 -1.21 -4.50 -17.43
C ALA A 193 -2.16 -3.54 -18.17
N LEU A 194 -3.32 -3.20 -17.61
CA LEU A 194 -4.25 -2.22 -18.19
C LEU A 194 -3.61 -0.85 -18.37
N MET A 195 -2.83 -0.39 -17.38
CA MET A 195 -2.07 0.84 -17.52
C MET A 195 -1.03 0.72 -18.63
N LEU A 196 -0.24 -0.36 -18.68
CA LEU A 196 0.69 -0.67 -19.78
C LEU A 196 0.02 -0.75 -21.16
N PHE A 197 -1.18 -1.31 -21.26
CA PHE A 197 -1.96 -1.37 -22.50
C PHE A 197 -2.50 0.00 -22.91
N ARG A 198 -2.89 0.86 -21.96
CA ARG A 198 -3.21 2.28 -22.21
C ARG A 198 -2.02 3.02 -22.86
N PHE A 199 -0.77 2.65 -22.53
CA PHE A 199 0.42 3.21 -23.19
C PHE A 199 0.64 2.68 -24.61
N ARG A 200 0.28 1.43 -24.88
CA ARG A 200 0.57 0.79 -26.18
C ARG A 200 -0.52 1.02 -27.22
N MET A 201 -1.75 1.33 -26.80
CA MET A 201 -2.91 1.50 -27.69
C MET A 201 -3.65 2.82 -27.41
N ALA A 202 -3.40 3.80 -28.28
CA ALA A 202 -4.38 4.72 -28.88
C ALA A 202 -4.53 6.17 -28.33
N PRO A 203 -4.82 7.14 -29.25
CA PRO A 203 -5.05 8.55 -28.95
C PRO A 203 -6.27 8.78 -28.05
N ARG A 204 -6.20 9.88 -27.28
CA ARG A 204 -7.07 10.36 -26.18
C ARG A 204 -8.61 10.25 -26.33
N LYS A 205 -9.18 9.96 -27.51
CA LYS A 205 -10.63 10.08 -27.77
C LYS A 205 -11.46 8.79 -27.63
N ALA A 206 -10.85 7.61 -27.60
CA ALA A 206 -11.63 6.36 -27.60
C ALA A 206 -12.26 5.98 -26.25
N TRP A 207 -11.78 6.52 -25.13
CA TRP A 207 -12.09 5.97 -23.81
C TRP A 207 -13.23 6.65 -23.03
N CYS A 208 -13.69 7.84 -23.47
CA CYS A 208 -14.96 8.38 -22.97
C CYS A 208 -16.14 7.44 -23.29
N MET A 209 -16.02 6.59 -24.32
CA MET A 209 -17.05 5.60 -24.65
C MET A 209 -17.02 4.37 -23.72
N VAL A 210 -15.86 3.92 -23.20
CA VAL A 210 -15.81 2.67 -22.42
C VAL A 210 -16.34 2.86 -20.99
N TYR A 211 -16.01 3.98 -20.35
CA TYR A 211 -16.59 4.32 -19.04
C TYR A 211 -17.98 4.97 -19.15
N GLY A 212 -18.32 5.57 -20.29
CA GLY A 212 -19.68 6.06 -20.58
C GLY A 212 -20.67 4.93 -20.92
N ALA A 213 -20.24 3.91 -21.66
CA ALA A 213 -21.09 2.77 -22.04
C ALA A 213 -21.34 1.80 -20.89
N ALA A 214 -20.39 1.64 -19.95
CA ALA A 214 -20.60 0.84 -18.75
C ALA A 214 -21.68 1.41 -17.80
N ARG A 215 -22.07 2.67 -17.96
CA ARG A 215 -23.15 3.31 -17.20
C ARG A 215 -24.52 3.23 -17.87
N TRP A 216 -24.61 2.71 -19.10
CA TRP A 216 -25.82 2.73 -19.94
C TRP A 216 -26.32 1.38 -20.43
N LEU A 217 -25.77 0.25 -19.94
CA LEU A 217 -26.29 -1.08 -20.28
C LEU A 217 -26.80 -1.87 -19.07
N PRO A 218 -27.93 -1.47 -18.46
CA PRO A 218 -28.85 -2.43 -17.88
C PRO A 218 -29.77 -2.93 -19.02
N ASN A 219 -29.63 -4.19 -19.43
CA ASN A 219 -30.45 -4.92 -20.43
C ASN A 219 -29.95 -4.99 -21.88
N ALA A 220 -28.74 -5.50 -22.10
CA ALA A 220 -28.46 -6.23 -23.35
C ALA A 220 -28.36 -7.74 -23.04
N GLY A 221 -29.52 -8.37 -22.86
CA GLY A 221 -29.65 -9.80 -23.10
C GLY A 221 -29.46 -10.07 -24.58
N ASN A 222 -28.77 -11.16 -24.89
CA ASN A 222 -28.50 -11.76 -26.21
C ASN A 222 -27.31 -11.18 -27.00
N GLY A 223 -26.23 -11.97 -27.04
CA GLY A 223 -25.69 -12.40 -28.33
C GLY A 223 -24.44 -11.72 -28.89
N ILE A 224 -23.59 -11.07 -28.09
CA ILE A 224 -22.30 -10.61 -28.61
C ILE A 224 -21.25 -11.72 -28.42
N LYS A 225 -21.04 -12.52 -29.47
CA LYS A 225 -19.85 -13.40 -29.59
C LYS A 225 -18.62 -12.51 -29.76
N ILE A 226 -17.78 -12.46 -28.73
CA ILE A 226 -16.43 -11.90 -28.84
C ILE A 226 -15.58 -12.99 -29.50
N THR A 227 -15.31 -12.84 -30.80
CA THR A 227 -14.26 -13.64 -31.46
C THR A 227 -12.90 -13.12 -31.01
N SER A 228 -12.10 -13.97 -30.38
CA SER A 228 -10.70 -13.67 -30.08
C SER A 228 -9.93 -13.51 -31.40
N PRO A 229 -8.98 -12.55 -31.50
CA PRO A 229 -8.07 -12.46 -32.63
C PRO A 229 -6.92 -13.49 -32.54
N PHE A 230 -6.90 -14.34 -31.52
CA PHE A 230 -5.95 -15.43 -31.38
C PHE A 230 -6.74 -16.73 -31.33
N GLY A 231 -6.77 -17.40 -32.48
CA GLY A 231 -7.30 -18.75 -32.61
C GLY A 231 -6.35 -19.75 -31.98
N VAL A 232 -6.81 -20.38 -30.90
CA VAL A 232 -6.52 -21.76 -30.52
C VAL A 232 -7.84 -22.34 -30.03
#